data_AF-A0AAW6HZL4-F1
#
_entry.id   AF-A0AAW6HZL4-F1
#
_cell.length_a   1.000
_cell.length_b   1.000
_cell.length_c   1.000
_cell.angle_alpha   90.00
_cell.angle_beta   90.00
_cell.angle_gamma   90.00
#
_symmetry.space_group_name_H-M   'P 1'
#
loop_
_entity.id
_entity.type
_entity.pdbx_description
1 polymer ?
#
loop_
_entity_poly.entity_id
_entity_poly.type
_entity_poly.pdbx_seq_one_letter_code
_entity_poly.pdbx_strand_id
1 'polypeptide(L)'
;MKKKVIHFVQYALIKILFFGAVYPLHAQISNPSSWESFVGSDENRLVSDTFRLQTFGDSEWDNWEYTTSGATQIQDISSVNIDKLGGKMGLRMSLGSRINFMQYTPTLYTDVKAEIFFGGRYLNKGNNLSIRIYREDESPVSPLFSVSKDNTSCKYDLLSITRTPLRFDLFSASSSSNTEGYYCLQYAFAYGDIPSYSLFSGMGNWNDTILWSHLPPLRHRNALIKGDVTITTDSYCKDIAIHSGSLKINPGNRFILQDLDLYENKAYLNSEGTILLSGSVTLHKTFEESGKWYFISFPFDVYPSGIDPRFEQKDATPNDGGNYFYVQSYNGDKRASSNQSAGNWEVVPVRPDNIPLFEKNKGYLIALDEKTTNRTLSFSSRSGDIPENFANIGVIAIPPSSNVTPGNQENYGWYLCGNPFPSPLVLSQIEENTVLDGNIYVYNGSGYKTYSLNSNYALPPFTAFFVKASSPTELRVPSNSPSTKAINIIPTNFPISKSITEPHPDKQSTEIKPPNTENFHFFIKDGQLHLKNIPEAGYIKVFNTMGYCMLQKRIRQGSQMIPITILSGIYILQIHSANYQKRYKVVLP
;
A
#
# COMPACT_ATOMS: atom_id res chain seq x y z
N MET A 1 -15.22 0.56 27.51
CA MET A 1 -15.25 -0.74 26.77
C MET A 1 -14.13 -0.93 25.73
N LYS A 2 -13.12 -0.05 25.61
CA LYS A 2 -12.04 -0.16 24.60
C LYS A 2 -10.71 -0.79 25.07
N LYS A 3 -10.55 -1.17 26.35
CA LYS A 3 -9.29 -1.72 26.91
C LYS A 3 -9.23 -3.25 27.04
N LYS A 4 -10.34 -3.97 26.83
CA LYS A 4 -10.41 -5.43 27.05
C LYS A 4 -10.07 -6.28 25.81
N VAL A 5 -10.10 -5.71 24.61
CA VAL A 5 -9.83 -6.45 23.36
C VAL A 5 -8.31 -6.61 23.11
N ILE A 6 -7.50 -5.63 23.53
CA ILE A 6 -6.02 -5.65 23.37
C ILE A 6 -5.37 -6.72 24.28
N HIS A 7 -5.96 -7.01 25.45
CA HIS A 7 -5.45 -8.05 26.35
C HIS A 7 -5.67 -9.49 25.84
N PHE A 8 -6.63 -9.71 24.93
CA PHE A 8 -6.87 -11.03 24.36
C PHE A 8 -5.83 -11.38 23.28
N VAL A 9 -5.42 -10.37 22.49
CA VAL A 9 -4.36 -10.51 21.47
C VAL A 9 -3.01 -10.79 22.12
N GLN A 10 -2.70 -10.19 23.27
CA GLN A 10 -1.45 -10.49 24.00
C GLN A 10 -1.45 -11.90 24.62
N TYR A 11 -2.57 -12.41 25.15
CA TYR A 11 -2.58 -13.74 25.80
C TYR A 11 -2.72 -14.92 24.82
N ALA A 12 -3.36 -14.74 23.67
CA ALA A 12 -3.46 -15.79 22.65
C ALA A 12 -2.15 -16.00 21.89
N LEU A 13 -1.37 -14.93 21.66
CA LEU A 13 -0.07 -15.01 20.98
C LEU A 13 1.06 -15.50 21.91
N ILE A 14 1.01 -15.25 23.22
CA ILE A 14 2.10 -15.59 24.16
C ILE A 14 2.17 -17.08 24.51
N LYS A 15 1.11 -17.87 24.28
CA LYS A 15 1.05 -19.27 24.75
C LYS A 15 1.05 -20.35 23.66
N ILE A 16 1.12 -19.99 22.38
CA ILE A 16 1.71 -20.86 21.37
C ILE A 16 3.22 -20.69 21.54
N LEU A 17 3.84 -21.55 22.35
CA LEU A 17 5.25 -21.49 22.72
C LEU A 17 6.15 -21.54 21.47
N PHE A 18 6.77 -20.41 21.15
CA PHE A 18 7.90 -20.31 20.23
C PHE A 18 9.20 -20.39 21.03
N PHE A 19 10.00 -21.43 20.81
CA PHE A 19 11.42 -21.39 21.15
C PHE A 19 12.13 -20.56 20.09
N GLY A 20 12.36 -19.29 20.39
CA GLY A 20 13.21 -18.42 19.61
C GLY A 20 14.68 -18.81 19.77
N ALA A 21 15.37 -18.95 18.64
CA ALA A 21 16.65 -18.27 18.50
C ALA A 21 16.35 -17.02 17.65
N VAL A 22 16.14 -15.89 18.31
CA VAL A 22 16.09 -14.58 17.66
C VAL A 22 17.51 -14.27 17.22
N TYR A 23 17.86 -14.66 16.00
CA TYR A 23 18.93 -14.01 15.27
C TYR A 23 18.29 -12.82 14.54
N PRO A 24 18.73 -11.57 14.78
CA PRO A 24 18.36 -10.46 13.92
C PRO A 24 19.10 -10.64 12.59
N LEU A 25 18.58 -11.50 11.71
CA LEU A 25 19.01 -11.60 10.32
C LEU A 25 18.18 -10.60 9.50
N HIS A 26 18.40 -9.30 9.73
CA HIS A 26 17.90 -8.21 8.87
C HIS A 26 18.62 -8.15 7.51
N ALA A 27 19.34 -9.20 7.10
CA ALA A 27 20.32 -9.13 6.01
C ALA A 27 20.22 -10.24 4.94
N GLN A 28 19.20 -11.11 4.93
CA GLN A 28 19.18 -12.17 3.92
C GLN A 28 18.72 -11.72 2.53
N ILE A 29 17.94 -10.64 2.38
CA ILE A 29 17.40 -10.28 1.06
C ILE A 29 17.36 -8.77 0.86
N SER A 30 18.47 -8.18 0.43
CA SER A 30 18.50 -6.76 0.06
C SER A 30 18.40 -6.51 -1.44
N ASN A 31 18.64 -7.50 -2.30
CA ASN A 31 18.68 -7.28 -3.74
C ASN A 31 17.51 -7.97 -4.46
N PRO A 32 16.56 -7.20 -5.02
CA PRO A 32 15.48 -7.76 -5.83
C PRO A 32 15.95 -8.61 -7.01
N SER A 33 17.12 -8.37 -7.60
CA SER A 33 17.58 -9.15 -8.76
C SER A 33 17.86 -10.62 -8.45
N SER A 34 18.01 -11.00 -7.18
CA SER A 34 18.29 -12.38 -6.77
C SER A 34 17.08 -13.11 -6.20
N TRP A 35 15.89 -12.48 -6.13
CA TRP A 35 14.72 -13.08 -5.49
C TRP A 35 14.30 -14.40 -6.12
N GLU A 36 14.30 -14.51 -7.45
CA GLU A 36 13.91 -15.72 -8.18
C GLU A 36 14.82 -16.92 -7.86
N SER A 37 16.13 -16.68 -7.79
CA SER A 37 17.10 -17.72 -7.42
C SER A 37 17.07 -18.01 -5.91
N PHE A 38 16.86 -16.98 -5.09
CA PHE A 38 16.84 -17.08 -3.64
C PHE A 38 15.68 -17.93 -3.15
N VAL A 39 14.46 -17.73 -3.69
CA VAL A 39 13.30 -18.45 -3.14
C VAL A 39 13.43 -19.96 -3.28
N GLY A 40 14.12 -20.45 -4.32
CA GLY A 40 14.39 -21.88 -4.51
C GLY A 40 15.69 -22.38 -3.88
N SER A 41 16.44 -21.55 -3.15
CA SER A 41 17.73 -21.93 -2.55
C SER A 41 17.61 -22.34 -1.09
N ASP A 42 18.64 -23.02 -0.58
CA ASP A 42 18.75 -23.40 0.84
C ASP A 42 18.88 -22.19 1.79
N GLU A 43 19.11 -20.98 1.25
CA GLU A 43 19.14 -19.75 2.04
C GLU A 43 17.73 -19.31 2.45
N ASN A 44 16.70 -19.69 1.70
CA ASN A 44 15.29 -19.52 2.05
C ASN A 44 14.87 -20.58 3.07
N ARG A 45 15.29 -20.36 4.32
CA ARG A 45 15.10 -21.32 5.42
C ARG A 45 13.63 -21.64 5.63
N LEU A 46 13.38 -22.89 6.00
CA LEU A 46 12.06 -23.36 6.40
C LEU A 46 11.64 -22.78 7.75
N VAL A 47 10.35 -22.48 7.86
CA VAL A 47 9.68 -22.06 9.09
C VAL A 47 8.43 -22.90 9.29
N SER A 48 8.08 -23.11 10.56
CA SER A 48 6.90 -23.89 10.91
C SER A 48 5.63 -23.06 10.76
N ASP A 49 4.71 -23.51 9.91
CA ASP A 49 3.45 -22.83 9.62
C ASP A 49 2.24 -23.71 9.91
N THR A 50 1.28 -23.14 10.63
CA THR A 50 0.03 -23.80 11.00
C THR A 50 -1.05 -23.48 9.97
N PHE A 51 -1.27 -24.38 9.02
CA PHE A 51 -2.16 -24.16 7.89
C PHE A 51 -3.59 -24.69 8.10
N ARG A 52 -3.82 -25.44 9.18
CA ARG A 52 -5.16 -25.84 9.65
C ARG A 52 -5.31 -25.58 11.14
N LEU A 53 -6.44 -25.00 11.55
CA LEU A 53 -6.80 -24.76 12.94
C LEU A 53 -8.31 -24.97 13.15
N GLN A 54 -8.66 -25.58 14.28
CA GLN A 54 -10.01 -25.68 14.78
C GLN A 54 -10.00 -25.55 16.30
N THR A 55 -10.60 -24.50 16.83
CA THR A 55 -10.74 -24.22 18.27
C THR A 55 -12.13 -24.52 18.81
N PHE A 56 -13.07 -24.94 17.94
CA PHE A 56 -14.47 -25.25 18.25
C PHE A 56 -15.24 -24.08 18.88
N GLY A 57 -14.69 -22.88 18.82
CA GLY A 57 -15.36 -21.64 19.12
C GLY A 57 -15.50 -20.80 17.85
N ASP A 58 -16.03 -19.59 17.99
CA ASP A 58 -16.15 -18.65 16.86
C ASP A 58 -14.84 -17.88 16.65
N SER A 59 -13.71 -18.60 16.57
CA SER A 59 -12.42 -17.98 16.23
C SER A 59 -12.39 -17.64 14.74
N GLU A 60 -12.04 -16.40 14.39
CA GLU A 60 -11.85 -15.98 12.99
C GLU A 60 -10.73 -16.75 12.27
N TRP A 61 -9.92 -17.50 13.01
CA TRP A 61 -8.80 -18.31 12.50
C TRP A 61 -9.15 -19.78 12.26
N ASP A 62 -10.35 -20.21 12.64
CA ASP A 62 -10.78 -21.59 12.43
C ASP A 62 -11.04 -21.83 10.94
N ASN A 63 -10.24 -22.72 10.36
CA ASN A 63 -10.26 -23.03 8.92
C ASN A 63 -10.19 -24.53 8.62
N TRP A 64 -10.20 -25.37 9.66
CA TRP A 64 -10.23 -26.81 9.51
C TRP A 64 -11.65 -27.34 9.69
N GLU A 65 -12.27 -27.65 8.56
CA GLU A 65 -13.58 -28.28 8.53
C GLU A 65 -13.54 -29.67 9.17
N TYR A 66 -14.64 -30.03 9.85
CA TYR A 66 -14.82 -31.33 10.45
C TYR A 66 -16.29 -31.76 10.36
N THR A 67 -16.53 -33.07 10.44
CA THR A 67 -17.87 -33.64 10.57
C THR A 67 -17.97 -34.49 11.84
N THR A 68 -19.17 -34.61 12.38
CA THR A 68 -19.44 -35.43 13.56
C THR A 68 -20.53 -36.45 13.29
N SER A 69 -20.45 -37.60 13.95
CA SER A 69 -21.53 -38.57 14.02
C SER A 69 -21.74 -39.01 15.47
N GLY A 70 -23.00 -39.20 15.88
CA GLY A 70 -23.36 -39.44 17.28
C GLY A 70 -23.73 -38.15 18.02
N ALA A 71 -23.71 -38.17 19.35
CA ALA A 71 -24.10 -37.06 20.19
C ALA A 71 -22.88 -36.20 20.57
N THR A 72 -22.69 -35.11 19.82
CA THR A 72 -21.65 -34.09 20.05
C THR A 72 -22.26 -32.74 20.42
N GLN A 73 -21.53 -31.93 21.18
CA GLN A 73 -21.95 -30.60 21.61
C GLN A 73 -20.75 -29.67 21.78
N ILE A 74 -20.83 -28.46 21.23
CA ILE A 74 -19.89 -27.37 21.55
C ILE A 74 -20.30 -26.77 22.90
N GLN A 75 -19.38 -26.69 23.85
CA GLN A 75 -19.66 -26.18 25.20
C GLN A 75 -18.53 -25.32 25.76
N ASP A 76 -18.85 -24.49 26.76
CA ASP A 76 -17.86 -23.75 27.55
C ASP A 76 -17.12 -24.71 28.48
N ILE A 77 -15.82 -24.81 28.28
CA ILE A 77 -14.93 -25.74 28.99
C ILE A 77 -14.16 -25.07 30.15
N SER A 78 -14.41 -23.79 30.44
CA SER A 78 -13.89 -23.15 31.66
C SER A 78 -14.48 -23.77 32.92
N SER A 79 -15.70 -24.31 32.83
CA SER A 79 -16.42 -25.02 33.91
C SER A 79 -15.83 -26.38 34.28
N VAL A 80 -14.98 -26.96 33.42
CA VAL A 80 -14.35 -28.28 33.62
C VAL A 80 -12.92 -28.21 34.18
N ASN A 81 -12.49 -27.04 34.68
CA ASN A 81 -11.19 -26.83 35.34
C ASN A 81 -10.01 -27.35 34.49
N ILE A 82 -10.08 -27.14 33.17
CA ILE A 82 -9.01 -27.46 32.23
C ILE A 82 -8.00 -26.33 32.33
N ASP A 83 -7.05 -26.51 33.22
CA ASP A 83 -6.03 -25.53 33.49
C ASP A 83 -5.00 -25.52 32.34
N LYS A 84 -4.97 -24.41 31.59
CA LYS A 84 -3.98 -23.97 30.56
C LYS A 84 -4.38 -24.15 29.08
N LEU A 85 -4.31 -23.02 28.36
CA LEU A 85 -4.26 -22.80 26.88
C LEU A 85 -5.57 -22.36 26.17
N GLY A 86 -6.00 -21.13 26.47
CA GLY A 86 -6.40 -20.15 25.44
C GLY A 86 -7.84 -20.14 24.91
N GLY A 87 -8.54 -21.29 24.84
CA GLY A 87 -9.91 -21.38 24.32
C GLY A 87 -10.97 -21.57 25.40
N LYS A 88 -12.08 -20.81 25.34
CA LYS A 88 -13.25 -21.00 26.23
C LYS A 88 -14.16 -22.15 25.80
N MET A 89 -14.12 -22.50 24.52
CA MET A 89 -15.01 -23.51 23.93
C MET A 89 -14.25 -24.81 23.66
N GLY A 90 -14.99 -25.91 23.61
CA GLY A 90 -14.48 -27.20 23.19
C GLY A 90 -15.62 -28.08 22.69
N LEU A 91 -15.28 -29.10 21.91
CA LEU A 91 -16.23 -30.08 21.41
C LEU A 91 -16.32 -31.26 22.39
N ARG A 92 -17.45 -31.40 23.08
CA ARG A 92 -17.80 -32.59 23.83
C ARG A 92 -18.33 -33.67 22.90
N MET A 93 -17.85 -34.89 23.11
CA MET A 93 -18.17 -36.07 22.35
C MET A 93 -18.65 -37.17 23.32
N SER A 94 -19.94 -37.49 23.26
CA SER A 94 -20.51 -38.58 24.06
C SER A 94 -20.02 -39.94 23.56
N LEU A 95 -20.05 -40.97 24.42
CA LEU A 95 -19.64 -42.32 24.05
C LEU A 95 -20.37 -42.84 22.80
N GLY A 96 -19.64 -43.52 21.91
CA GLY A 96 -20.14 -43.98 20.62
C GLY A 96 -20.12 -42.93 19.49
N SER A 97 -19.68 -41.70 19.81
CA SER A 97 -19.58 -40.63 18.81
C SER A 97 -18.20 -40.61 18.13
N ARG A 98 -18.13 -39.95 16.98
CA ARG A 98 -16.93 -39.73 16.17
C ARG A 98 -16.84 -38.28 15.70
N ILE A 99 -15.62 -37.77 15.65
CA ILE A 99 -15.24 -36.56 14.91
C ILE A 99 -14.29 -36.94 13.79
N ASN A 100 -14.50 -36.35 12.61
CA ASN A 100 -13.69 -36.55 11.43
C ASN A 100 -13.20 -35.19 10.92
N PHE A 101 -11.90 -34.96 10.95
CA PHE A 101 -11.30 -33.76 10.38
C PHE A 101 -11.14 -33.93 8.87
N MET A 102 -11.51 -32.90 8.09
CA MET A 102 -11.46 -33.00 6.63
C MET A 102 -10.02 -33.14 6.12
N GLN A 103 -9.88 -33.85 5.01
CA GLN A 103 -8.60 -34.09 4.36
C GLN A 103 -7.98 -32.78 3.88
N TYR A 104 -6.66 -32.69 3.95
CA TYR A 104 -5.87 -31.62 3.34
C TYR A 104 -4.76 -32.20 2.44
N THR A 105 -4.24 -31.35 1.58
CA THR A 105 -3.14 -31.67 0.65
C THR A 105 -1.86 -30.98 1.14
N PRO A 106 -0.85 -31.74 1.61
CA PRO A 106 0.36 -31.16 2.21
C PRO A 106 1.44 -30.77 1.17
N THR A 107 1.13 -30.70 -0.13
CA THR A 107 2.11 -30.75 -1.24
C THR A 107 3.25 -29.72 -1.20
N LEU A 108 3.10 -28.61 -0.49
CA LEU A 108 4.12 -27.56 -0.38
C LEU A 108 4.71 -27.43 1.03
N TYR A 109 4.31 -28.31 1.95
CA TYR A 109 4.87 -28.41 3.30
C TYR A 109 5.73 -29.66 3.42
N THR A 110 6.77 -29.56 4.23
CA THR A 110 7.60 -30.68 4.68
C THR A 110 7.36 -30.95 6.17
N ASP A 111 7.70 -32.15 6.63
CA ASP A 111 7.53 -32.58 8.03
C ASP A 111 6.15 -32.26 8.64
N VAL A 112 5.08 -32.54 7.87
CA VAL A 112 3.72 -32.20 8.30
C VAL A 112 3.33 -33.03 9.52
N LYS A 113 2.79 -32.34 10.52
CA LYS A 113 2.31 -32.88 11.78
C LYS A 113 0.93 -32.33 12.08
N ALA A 114 0.23 -33.01 12.96
CA ALA A 114 -1.01 -32.49 13.54
C ALA A 114 -1.00 -32.68 15.05
N GLU A 115 -1.67 -31.78 15.74
CA GLU A 115 -1.79 -31.80 17.19
C GLU A 115 -3.24 -31.69 17.61
N ILE A 116 -3.61 -32.45 18.63
CA ILE A 116 -4.95 -32.46 19.19
C ILE A 116 -4.84 -32.37 20.70
N PHE A 117 -5.57 -31.45 21.30
CA PHE A 117 -5.68 -31.36 22.75
C PHE A 117 -7.02 -31.94 23.20
N PHE A 118 -6.98 -33.03 23.96
CA PHE A 118 -8.18 -33.77 24.35
C PHE A 118 -8.08 -34.29 25.80
N GLY A 119 -9.25 -34.56 26.39
CA GLY A 119 -9.39 -35.23 27.70
C GLY A 119 -10.77 -35.87 27.83
N GLY A 120 -11.10 -36.42 28.99
CA GLY A 120 -12.38 -37.11 29.20
C GLY A 120 -12.73 -37.36 30.66
N ARG A 121 -14.02 -37.54 30.95
CA ARG A 121 -14.54 -37.75 32.31
C ARG A 121 -15.66 -38.79 32.33
N TYR A 122 -15.92 -39.30 33.54
CA TYR A 122 -16.94 -40.31 33.82
C TYR A 122 -16.79 -41.54 32.92
N LEU A 123 -15.57 -42.05 32.74
CA LEU A 123 -15.29 -43.14 31.82
C LEU A 123 -15.31 -44.48 32.55
N ASN A 124 -16.06 -45.44 32.02
CA ASN A 124 -16.11 -46.81 32.50
C ASN A 124 -15.24 -47.77 31.70
N LYS A 125 -14.97 -48.95 32.25
CA LYS A 125 -14.16 -49.98 31.59
C LYS A 125 -14.67 -50.23 30.16
N GLY A 126 -13.77 -50.13 29.19
CA GLY A 126 -14.09 -50.31 27.77
C GLY A 126 -14.55 -49.04 27.04
N ASN A 127 -14.72 -47.90 27.72
CA ASN A 127 -15.03 -46.60 27.08
C ASN A 127 -13.79 -45.98 26.41
N ASN A 128 -13.12 -46.75 25.57
CA ASN A 128 -11.86 -46.37 24.96
C ASN A 128 -12.04 -45.24 23.93
N LEU A 129 -11.03 -44.40 23.79
CA LEU A 129 -10.88 -43.46 22.68
C LEU A 129 -9.86 -44.02 21.71
N SER A 130 -10.20 -44.04 20.43
CA SER A 130 -9.32 -44.46 19.35
C SER A 130 -9.18 -43.36 18.31
N ILE A 131 -8.05 -43.34 17.64
CA ILE A 131 -7.79 -42.52 16.45
C ILE A 131 -7.56 -43.42 15.26
N ARG A 132 -8.05 -43.00 14.10
CA ARG A 132 -7.61 -43.49 12.80
C ARG A 132 -6.91 -42.36 12.07
N ILE A 133 -5.68 -42.61 11.63
CA ILE A 133 -4.88 -41.62 10.90
C ILE A 133 -4.76 -42.10 9.46
N TYR A 134 -5.16 -41.28 8.51
CA TYR A 134 -5.05 -41.56 7.09
C TYR A 134 -3.77 -40.94 6.53
N ARG A 135 -2.97 -41.75 5.86
CA ARG A 135 -1.74 -41.41 5.14
C ARG A 135 -1.88 -41.87 3.69
N GLU A 136 -0.89 -41.56 2.84
CA GLU A 136 -0.90 -42.02 1.45
C GLU A 136 -0.91 -43.55 1.32
N ASP A 137 -0.15 -44.22 2.20
CA ASP A 137 0.14 -45.65 2.15
C ASP A 137 -0.63 -46.49 3.18
N GLU A 138 -1.06 -45.88 4.29
CA GLU A 138 -1.69 -46.60 5.39
C GLU A 138 -2.81 -45.82 6.10
N SER A 139 -3.64 -46.56 6.85
CA SER A 139 -4.68 -45.97 7.69
C SER A 139 -4.73 -46.62 9.09
N PRO A 140 -3.64 -46.52 9.88
CA PRO A 140 -3.55 -47.18 11.17
C PRO A 140 -4.64 -46.71 12.13
N VAL A 141 -5.18 -47.66 12.90
CA VAL A 141 -6.05 -47.41 14.04
C VAL A 141 -5.25 -47.65 15.30
N SER A 142 -5.26 -46.70 16.23
CA SER A 142 -4.54 -46.81 17.50
C SER A 142 -5.43 -46.38 18.67
N PRO A 143 -5.43 -47.12 19.79
CA PRO A 143 -6.10 -46.67 21.00
C PRO A 143 -5.34 -45.47 21.58
N LEU A 144 -6.00 -44.32 21.70
CA LEU A 144 -5.45 -43.13 22.36
C LEU A 144 -5.55 -43.23 23.87
N PHE A 145 -6.67 -43.75 24.36
CA PHE A 145 -6.90 -43.95 25.79
C PHE A 145 -7.70 -45.24 26.01
N SER A 146 -7.13 -46.15 26.81
CA SER A 146 -7.77 -47.41 27.16
C SER A 146 -8.23 -47.38 28.61
N VAL A 147 -9.53 -47.55 28.83
CA VAL A 147 -10.15 -47.45 30.15
C VAL A 147 -10.26 -48.85 30.77
N SER A 148 -9.49 -49.09 31.82
CA SER A 148 -9.41 -50.41 32.48
C SER A 148 -10.28 -50.55 33.74
N LYS A 149 -10.81 -49.43 34.27
CA LYS A 149 -11.62 -49.36 35.50
C LYS A 149 -12.78 -48.38 35.35
N ASP A 150 -13.80 -48.55 36.17
CA ASP A 150 -14.96 -47.65 36.20
C ASP A 150 -14.66 -46.32 36.88
N ASN A 151 -15.41 -45.29 36.50
CA ASN A 151 -15.27 -43.91 37.01
C ASN A 151 -13.86 -43.30 36.85
N THR A 152 -13.24 -43.53 35.69
CA THR A 152 -11.92 -43.00 35.33
C THR A 152 -12.05 -41.66 34.60
N SER A 153 -11.01 -40.81 34.72
CA SER A 153 -10.84 -39.62 33.88
C SER A 153 -9.61 -39.76 32.98
N CYS A 154 -9.72 -39.27 31.74
CA CYS A 154 -8.59 -39.06 30.86
C CYS A 154 -8.09 -37.62 31.09
N LYS A 155 -6.82 -37.49 31.52
CA LYS A 155 -6.19 -36.19 31.71
C LYS A 155 -6.16 -35.45 30.37
N TYR A 156 -6.37 -34.14 30.42
CA TYR A 156 -6.17 -33.29 29.26
C TYR A 156 -4.69 -33.23 28.91
N ASP A 157 -4.37 -33.67 27.70
CA ASP A 157 -3.00 -33.68 27.18
C ASP A 157 -2.97 -33.48 25.67
N LEU A 158 -1.78 -33.15 25.18
CA LEU A 158 -1.51 -32.93 23.77
C LEU A 158 -1.11 -34.26 23.11
N LEU A 159 -1.82 -34.62 22.04
CA LEU A 159 -1.45 -35.68 21.13
C LEU A 159 -0.73 -35.10 19.92
N SER A 160 0.52 -35.47 19.70
CA SER A 160 1.25 -35.17 18.47
C SER A 160 1.15 -36.33 17.48
N ILE A 161 0.71 -36.02 16.27
CA ILE A 161 0.58 -36.93 15.14
C ILE A 161 1.69 -36.59 14.14
N THR A 162 2.65 -37.50 13.98
CA THR A 162 3.82 -37.31 13.11
C THR A 162 3.69 -38.05 11.78
N ARG A 163 4.72 -38.01 10.93
CA ARG A 163 4.78 -38.70 9.64
C ARG A 163 3.65 -38.27 8.66
N THR A 164 3.39 -36.98 8.49
CA THR A 164 2.42 -36.44 7.49
C THR A 164 1.05 -37.12 7.52
N PRO A 165 0.20 -36.82 8.53
CA PRO A 165 -1.22 -37.14 8.41
C PRO A 165 -1.83 -36.38 7.22
N LEU A 166 -2.80 -36.99 6.53
CA LEU A 166 -3.63 -36.31 5.51
C LEU A 166 -5.03 -36.00 6.05
N ARG A 167 -5.48 -36.83 6.98
CA ARG A 167 -6.80 -36.81 7.62
C ARG A 167 -6.74 -37.67 8.89
N PHE A 168 -7.60 -37.42 9.86
CA PHE A 168 -7.84 -38.36 10.95
C PHE A 168 -9.25 -38.25 11.51
N ASP A 169 -9.73 -39.35 12.08
CA ASP A 169 -10.95 -39.39 12.87
C ASP A 169 -10.69 -39.92 14.28
N LEU A 170 -11.36 -39.33 15.26
CA LEU A 170 -11.38 -39.81 16.63
C LEU A 170 -12.76 -40.39 16.90
N PHE A 171 -12.80 -41.55 17.52
CA PHE A 171 -14.05 -42.23 17.83
C PHE A 171 -13.97 -42.91 19.19
N SER A 172 -15.07 -42.81 19.92
CA SER A 172 -15.20 -43.43 21.24
C SER A 172 -16.00 -44.73 21.14
N ALA A 173 -15.65 -45.73 21.95
CA ALA A 173 -16.46 -46.93 22.09
C ALA A 173 -17.86 -46.57 22.63
N SER A 174 -18.89 -47.20 22.10
CA SER A 174 -20.26 -47.05 22.60
C SER A 174 -20.43 -47.75 23.95
N SER A 175 -21.33 -47.24 24.78
CA SER A 175 -21.68 -47.85 26.06
C SER A 175 -23.14 -47.60 26.36
N SER A 176 -23.93 -48.67 26.53
CA SER A 176 -25.34 -48.56 26.93
C SER A 176 -25.50 -48.33 28.43
N SER A 177 -24.50 -48.67 29.25
CA SER A 177 -24.53 -48.56 30.71
C SER A 177 -23.94 -47.25 31.25
N ASN A 178 -23.25 -46.47 30.41
CA ASN A 178 -22.65 -45.20 30.80
C ASN A 178 -23.17 -44.06 29.90
N THR A 179 -24.17 -43.34 30.38
CA THR A 179 -24.80 -42.22 29.64
C THR A 179 -24.14 -40.88 29.91
N GLU A 180 -23.30 -40.76 30.95
CA GLU A 180 -22.68 -39.50 31.35
C GLU A 180 -21.24 -39.35 30.84
N GLY A 181 -20.58 -40.47 30.50
CA GLY A 181 -19.21 -40.50 29.99
C GLY A 181 -19.01 -39.71 28.70
N TYR A 182 -17.86 -39.01 28.61
CA TYR A 182 -17.53 -38.23 27.43
C TYR A 182 -16.03 -38.00 27.27
N TYR A 183 -15.63 -37.74 26.03
CA TYR A 183 -14.37 -37.09 25.68
C TYR A 183 -14.62 -35.65 25.24
N CYS A 184 -13.62 -34.80 25.35
CA CYS A 184 -13.72 -33.40 24.97
C CYS A 184 -12.42 -32.97 24.29
N LEU A 185 -12.56 -32.35 23.12
CA LEU A 185 -11.46 -31.75 22.37
C LEU A 185 -11.51 -30.23 22.55
N GLN A 186 -10.37 -29.62 22.86
CA GLN A 186 -10.28 -28.17 23.00
C GLN A 186 -9.84 -27.51 21.70
N TYR A 187 -8.85 -28.09 21.02
CA TYR A 187 -8.42 -27.64 19.71
C TYR A 187 -7.75 -28.77 18.93
N ALA A 188 -7.68 -28.60 17.62
CA ALA A 188 -6.80 -29.35 16.74
C ALA A 188 -6.16 -28.41 15.72
N PHE A 189 -4.91 -28.67 15.37
CA PHE A 189 -4.23 -27.92 14.32
C PHE A 189 -3.25 -28.80 13.54
N ALA A 190 -3.01 -28.46 12.28
CA ALA A 190 -1.99 -29.08 11.46
C ALA A 190 -0.96 -28.03 11.06
N TYR A 191 0.30 -28.43 11.10
CA TYR A 191 1.44 -27.59 10.80
C TYR A 191 2.50 -28.35 10.02
N GLY A 192 3.34 -27.61 9.32
CA GLY A 192 4.47 -28.16 8.59
C GLY A 192 5.48 -27.08 8.28
N ASP A 193 6.64 -27.51 7.83
CA ASP A 193 7.75 -26.63 7.50
C ASP A 193 7.65 -26.19 6.04
N ILE A 194 7.72 -24.89 5.81
CA ILE A 194 7.59 -24.26 4.49
C ILE A 194 8.62 -23.12 4.36
N PRO A 195 9.11 -22.79 3.15
CA PRO A 195 10.09 -21.71 3.01
C PRO A 195 9.56 -20.38 3.54
N SER A 196 10.39 -19.66 4.30
CA SER A 196 10.03 -18.41 4.98
C SER A 196 9.61 -17.29 4.03
N TYR A 197 10.14 -17.27 2.82
CA TYR A 197 9.77 -16.33 1.77
C TYR A 197 9.01 -17.01 0.63
N SER A 198 8.01 -16.31 0.10
CA SER A 198 7.32 -16.66 -1.15
C SER A 198 7.38 -15.48 -2.10
N LEU A 199 7.69 -15.73 -3.37
CA LEU A 199 7.71 -14.73 -4.43
C LEU A 199 6.42 -14.77 -5.22
N PHE A 200 5.70 -13.65 -5.30
CA PHE A 200 4.57 -13.45 -6.20
C PHE A 200 5.04 -12.92 -7.54
N SER A 201 4.54 -13.51 -8.62
CA SER A 201 4.80 -13.09 -10.00
C SER A 201 3.52 -13.14 -10.82
N GLY A 202 3.37 -12.22 -11.78
CA GLY A 202 2.18 -12.14 -12.63
C GLY A 202 1.11 -11.18 -12.10
N MET A 203 -0.16 -11.43 -12.42
CA MET A 203 -1.29 -10.57 -12.07
C MET A 203 -2.42 -11.41 -11.49
N GLY A 204 -2.84 -11.13 -10.26
CA GLY A 204 -3.88 -11.92 -9.60
C GLY A 204 -4.20 -11.45 -8.19
N ASN A 205 -4.91 -12.29 -7.45
CA ASN A 205 -5.21 -12.04 -6.04
C ASN A 205 -4.21 -12.77 -5.12
N TRP A 206 -4.12 -12.33 -3.87
CA TRP A 206 -3.20 -12.91 -2.88
C TRP A 206 -3.36 -14.41 -2.67
N ASN A 207 -4.57 -14.93 -2.81
CA ASN A 207 -4.87 -16.35 -2.60
C ASN A 207 -4.65 -17.21 -3.86
N ASP A 208 -4.18 -16.63 -4.97
CA ASP A 208 -3.86 -17.38 -6.18
C ASP A 208 -2.56 -18.16 -5.99
N THR A 209 -2.69 -19.40 -5.54
CA THR A 209 -1.56 -20.26 -5.17
C THR A 209 -0.62 -20.58 -6.32
N ILE A 210 -1.03 -20.37 -7.58
CA ILE A 210 -0.22 -20.68 -8.77
C ILE A 210 0.78 -19.55 -9.07
N LEU A 211 0.48 -18.32 -8.64
CA LEU A 211 1.31 -17.13 -8.88
C LEU A 211 2.43 -16.96 -7.85
N TRP A 212 2.43 -17.79 -6.80
CA TRP A 212 3.45 -17.78 -5.77
C TRP A 212 4.46 -18.91 -5.97
N SER A 213 5.73 -18.64 -5.68
CA SER A 213 6.79 -19.67 -5.71
C SER A 213 6.56 -20.80 -4.68
N HIS A 214 5.92 -20.47 -3.56
CA HIS A 214 5.42 -21.38 -2.53
C HIS A 214 3.96 -21.02 -2.23
N LEU A 215 3.34 -21.51 -1.16
CA LEU A 215 2.00 -21.02 -0.79
C LEU A 215 2.00 -19.50 -0.50
N PRO A 216 0.85 -18.81 -0.65
CA PRO A 216 0.68 -17.45 -0.18
C PRO A 216 1.22 -17.28 1.24
N PRO A 217 2.07 -16.29 1.50
CA PRO A 217 2.60 -16.04 2.84
C PRO A 217 1.47 -15.75 3.81
N LEU A 218 1.49 -16.47 4.93
CA LEU A 218 0.60 -16.23 6.06
C LEU A 218 1.43 -16.06 7.34
N ARG A 219 0.93 -15.21 8.23
CA ARG A 219 1.43 -15.00 9.58
C ARG A 219 2.89 -14.60 9.70
N HIS A 220 3.79 -15.55 9.92
CA HIS A 220 5.21 -15.32 10.19
C HIS A 220 6.06 -15.40 8.90
N ARG A 221 5.42 -15.71 7.76
CA ARG A 221 6.06 -15.78 6.45
C ARG A 221 6.10 -14.42 5.77
N ASN A 222 7.06 -14.28 4.87
CA ASN A 222 7.40 -13.05 4.19
C ASN A 222 7.01 -13.12 2.70
N ALA A 223 6.60 -11.98 2.15
CA ALA A 223 6.20 -11.85 0.76
C ALA A 223 7.22 -11.03 -0.03
N LEU A 224 7.64 -11.55 -1.18
CA LEU A 224 8.39 -10.81 -2.19
C LEU A 224 7.47 -10.59 -3.38
N ILE A 225 7.32 -9.36 -3.87
CA ILE A 225 6.36 -9.01 -4.93
C ILE A 225 7.08 -8.48 -6.18
N LYS A 226 6.95 -9.25 -7.27
CA LYS A 226 7.33 -8.87 -8.64
C LYS A 226 6.16 -9.08 -9.61
N GLY A 227 4.98 -8.62 -9.20
CA GLY A 227 3.74 -8.72 -9.96
C GLY A 227 2.66 -7.81 -9.37
N ASP A 228 1.48 -7.81 -9.98
CA ASP A 228 0.32 -7.04 -9.53
C ASP A 228 -0.60 -7.94 -8.71
N VAL A 229 -0.58 -7.75 -7.39
CA VAL A 229 -1.34 -8.54 -6.42
C VAL A 229 -2.46 -7.71 -5.80
N THR A 230 -3.64 -8.33 -5.66
CA THR A 230 -4.80 -7.73 -4.98
C THR A 230 -5.17 -8.52 -3.72
N ILE A 231 -5.35 -7.83 -2.59
CA ILE A 231 -5.95 -8.37 -1.37
C ILE A 231 -7.47 -8.29 -1.53
N THR A 232 -8.13 -9.44 -1.61
CA THR A 232 -9.59 -9.58 -1.75
C THR A 232 -10.26 -10.15 -0.50
N THR A 233 -9.48 -10.64 0.45
CA THR A 233 -9.89 -11.16 1.75
C THR A 233 -8.91 -10.66 2.80
N ASP A 234 -9.35 -10.56 4.05
CA ASP A 234 -8.45 -10.21 5.15
C ASP A 234 -7.24 -11.14 5.15
N SER A 235 -6.05 -10.54 5.15
CA SER A 235 -4.79 -11.27 4.96
C SER A 235 -3.72 -10.72 5.91
N TYR A 236 -2.82 -11.60 6.35
CA TYR A 236 -1.76 -11.27 7.28
C TYR A 236 -0.48 -11.99 6.88
N CYS A 237 0.62 -11.25 6.74
CA CYS A 237 1.97 -11.78 6.62
C CYS A 237 2.91 -11.01 7.55
N LYS A 238 4.17 -11.44 7.67
CA LYS A 238 5.14 -10.79 8.53
C LYS A 238 5.73 -9.58 7.83
N ASP A 239 6.65 -9.82 6.90
CA ASP A 239 7.32 -8.74 6.16
C ASP A 239 6.92 -8.82 4.68
N ILE A 240 6.83 -7.67 4.01
CA ILE A 240 6.61 -7.60 2.56
C ILE A 240 7.64 -6.71 1.89
N ALA A 241 8.16 -7.17 0.76
CA ALA A 241 9.03 -6.39 -0.11
C ALA A 241 8.43 -6.31 -1.51
N ILE A 242 8.26 -5.11 -2.03
CA ILE A 242 7.73 -4.83 -3.37
C ILE A 242 8.83 -4.21 -4.22
N HIS A 243 9.08 -4.73 -5.43
CA HIS A 243 10.08 -4.17 -6.34
C HIS A 243 9.50 -3.72 -7.68
N SER A 244 8.97 -4.67 -8.44
CA SER A 244 8.48 -4.41 -9.80
C SER A 244 7.06 -4.92 -9.95
N GLY A 245 6.14 -4.29 -9.24
CA GLY A 245 4.76 -4.74 -9.10
C GLY A 245 3.95 -3.87 -8.16
N SER A 246 2.66 -4.15 -8.07
CA SER A 246 1.75 -3.40 -7.21
C SER A 246 1.06 -4.30 -6.18
N LEU A 247 0.82 -3.75 -5.00
CA LEU A 247 -0.08 -4.31 -4.01
C LEU A 247 -1.31 -3.40 -3.91
N LYS A 248 -2.48 -3.95 -4.24
CA LYS A 248 -3.77 -3.28 -4.05
C LYS A 248 -4.55 -3.91 -2.90
N ILE A 249 -5.05 -3.12 -1.97
CA ILE A 249 -6.01 -3.57 -0.95
C ILE A 249 -7.40 -3.10 -1.34
N ASN A 250 -8.34 -4.04 -1.51
CA ASN A 250 -9.71 -3.72 -1.88
C ASN A 250 -10.52 -3.10 -0.72
N PRO A 251 -11.60 -2.37 -1.04
CA PRO A 251 -12.49 -1.80 -0.04
C PRO A 251 -13.01 -2.87 0.93
N GLY A 252 -13.00 -2.55 2.23
CA GLY A 252 -13.52 -3.44 3.27
C GLY A 252 -12.60 -4.59 3.68
N ASN A 253 -11.44 -4.76 3.02
CA ASN A 253 -10.44 -5.75 3.41
C ASN A 253 -9.35 -5.14 4.30
N ARG A 254 -8.81 -5.98 5.19
CA ARG A 254 -7.68 -5.65 6.06
C ARG A 254 -6.43 -6.38 5.59
N PHE A 255 -5.32 -5.65 5.49
CA PHE A 255 -4.00 -6.24 5.31
C PHE A 255 -3.12 -5.92 6.51
N ILE A 256 -2.69 -6.95 7.21
CA ILE A 256 -1.89 -6.83 8.44
C ILE A 256 -0.45 -7.22 8.10
N LEU A 257 0.51 -6.44 8.57
CA LEU A 257 1.94 -6.72 8.38
C LEU A 257 2.81 -6.04 9.45
N GLN A 258 4.05 -6.50 9.54
CA GLN A 258 5.08 -5.93 10.39
C GLN A 258 5.86 -4.85 9.64
N ASP A 259 6.65 -5.22 8.64
CA ASP A 259 7.51 -4.29 7.90
C ASP A 259 7.18 -4.29 6.39
N LEU A 260 7.31 -3.12 5.75
CA LEU A 260 7.07 -2.91 4.32
C LEU A 260 8.32 -2.29 3.66
N ASP A 261 8.94 -3.04 2.75
CA ASP A 261 10.03 -2.57 1.91
C ASP A 261 9.54 -2.25 0.49
N LEU A 262 9.90 -1.06 0.01
CA LEU A 262 9.58 -0.57 -1.33
C LEU A 262 10.88 -0.32 -2.09
N TYR A 263 11.11 -1.05 -3.17
CA TYR A 263 12.26 -0.88 -4.04
C TYR A 263 11.84 -0.12 -5.30
N GLU A 264 12.59 0.91 -5.67
CA GLU A 264 12.16 1.98 -6.58
C GLU A 264 11.56 1.63 -7.96
N ASN A 265 10.95 2.68 -8.56
CA ASN A 265 10.47 2.83 -9.94
C ASN A 265 9.30 1.98 -10.41
N LYS A 266 8.92 0.90 -9.73
CA LYS A 266 7.72 0.11 -10.04
C LYS A 266 7.05 -0.54 -8.83
N ALA A 267 7.51 -0.26 -7.61
CA ALA A 267 6.85 -0.73 -6.40
C ALA A 267 5.71 0.21 -6.01
N TYR A 268 4.48 -0.27 -6.14
CA TYR A 268 3.29 0.53 -5.83
C TYR A 268 2.47 -0.12 -4.73
N LEU A 269 1.98 0.72 -3.81
CA LEU A 269 1.01 0.32 -2.81
C LEU A 269 -0.19 1.26 -2.90
N ASN A 270 -1.37 0.70 -3.19
CA ASN A 270 -2.63 1.42 -3.24
C ASN A 270 -3.63 0.73 -2.30
N SER A 271 -4.27 1.49 -1.41
CA SER A 271 -5.25 0.94 -0.49
C SER A 271 -6.57 1.67 -0.58
N GLU A 272 -7.63 0.92 -0.92
CA GLU A 272 -9.02 1.31 -0.65
C GLU A 272 -9.54 0.65 0.64
N GLY A 273 -8.78 -0.31 1.21
CA GLY A 273 -9.03 -0.97 2.48
C GLY A 273 -8.14 -0.45 3.62
N THR A 274 -7.97 -1.26 4.67
CA THR A 274 -7.20 -0.91 5.86
C THR A 274 -5.85 -1.62 5.87
N ILE A 275 -4.77 -0.85 6.05
CA ILE A 275 -3.43 -1.39 6.28
C ILE A 275 -3.11 -1.26 7.78
N LEU A 276 -2.80 -2.38 8.43
CA LEU A 276 -2.33 -2.41 9.81
C LEU A 276 -0.84 -2.78 9.83
N LEU A 277 0.02 -1.76 9.85
CA LEU A 277 1.47 -1.89 9.92
C LEU A 277 1.94 -1.66 11.36
N SER A 278 2.70 -2.59 11.92
CA SER A 278 3.24 -2.47 13.29
C SER A 278 4.70 -2.02 13.35
N GLY A 279 5.48 -2.32 12.33
CA GLY A 279 6.87 -1.89 12.15
C GLY A 279 6.96 -0.65 11.26
N SER A 280 7.89 -0.68 10.32
CA SER A 280 8.30 0.46 9.51
C SER A 280 7.96 0.30 8.02
N VAL A 281 7.86 1.43 7.32
CA VAL A 281 7.93 1.48 5.85
C VAL A 281 9.32 1.93 5.47
N THR A 282 10.00 1.19 4.60
CA THR A 282 11.34 1.49 4.12
C THR A 282 11.34 1.65 2.60
N LEU A 283 11.77 2.82 2.11
CA LEU A 283 12.05 3.05 0.70
C LEU A 283 13.53 2.78 0.41
N HIS A 284 13.82 1.93 -0.56
CA HIS A 284 15.16 1.72 -1.12
C HIS A 284 15.29 2.45 -2.45
N LYS A 285 16.01 3.59 -2.45
CA LYS A 285 16.21 4.44 -3.62
C LYS A 285 17.62 4.31 -4.17
N THR A 286 17.74 4.09 -5.48
CA THR A 286 19.04 4.00 -6.17
C THR A 286 19.21 5.20 -7.09
N PHE A 287 20.20 6.04 -6.78
CA PHE A 287 20.51 7.22 -7.58
C PHE A 287 21.32 6.83 -8.82
N GLU A 288 20.94 7.39 -9.98
CA GLU A 288 21.61 7.08 -11.25
C GLU A 288 23.08 7.54 -11.24
N GLU A 289 23.32 8.77 -10.73
CA GLU A 289 24.64 9.40 -10.65
C GLU A 289 24.91 9.93 -9.24
N SER A 290 26.16 9.82 -8.79
CA SER A 290 26.66 10.51 -7.60
C SER A 290 27.02 11.96 -7.92
N GLY A 291 27.08 12.83 -6.91
CA GLY A 291 27.41 14.25 -7.08
C GLY A 291 26.35 15.08 -7.80
N LYS A 292 25.12 14.55 -7.95
CA LYS A 292 23.97 15.21 -8.58
C LYS A 292 22.82 15.35 -7.59
N TRP A 293 22.03 16.40 -7.76
CA TRP A 293 20.83 16.63 -6.97
C TRP A 293 19.61 15.98 -7.63
N TYR A 294 18.76 15.36 -6.82
CA TYR A 294 17.52 14.73 -7.23
C TYR A 294 16.37 15.19 -6.34
N PHE A 295 15.18 15.31 -6.93
CA PHE A 295 13.95 15.50 -6.17
C PHE A 295 13.55 14.23 -5.44
N ILE A 296 13.14 14.38 -4.18
CA ILE A 296 12.64 13.29 -3.35
C ILE A 296 11.54 13.77 -2.41
N SER A 297 10.62 12.87 -2.05
CA SER A 297 9.61 13.10 -1.03
C SER A 297 9.11 11.78 -0.44
N PHE A 298 8.40 11.86 0.69
CA PHE A 298 7.90 10.69 1.40
C PHE A 298 6.45 10.90 1.86
N PRO A 299 5.59 9.86 1.78
CA PRO A 299 4.25 9.87 2.36
C PRO A 299 4.23 9.64 3.89
N PHE A 300 5.39 9.68 4.53
CA PHE A 300 5.63 9.50 5.97
C PHE A 300 6.84 10.34 6.40
N ASP A 301 6.97 10.57 7.70
CA ASP A 301 8.14 11.25 8.26
C ASP A 301 9.35 10.32 8.28
N VAL A 302 10.51 10.85 7.91
CA VAL A 302 11.81 10.16 8.01
C VAL A 302 12.70 10.91 8.99
N TYR A 303 13.10 10.22 10.04
CA TYR A 303 13.99 10.73 11.08
C TYR A 303 15.44 10.35 10.78
N PRO A 304 16.44 11.04 11.36
CA PRO A 304 17.84 10.68 11.23
C PRO A 304 18.13 9.19 11.49
N SER A 305 17.49 8.57 12.48
CA SER A 305 17.62 7.13 12.79
C SER A 305 17.06 6.20 11.72
N GLY A 306 16.19 6.71 10.85
CA GLY A 306 15.58 5.98 9.74
C GLY A 306 16.41 6.06 8.45
N ILE A 307 17.56 6.74 8.46
CA ILE A 307 18.48 6.76 7.33
C ILE A 307 19.41 5.55 7.41
N ASP A 308 19.73 4.96 6.27
CA ASP A 308 20.72 3.89 6.14
C ASP A 308 22.02 4.23 6.91
N PRO A 309 22.44 3.41 7.89
CA PRO A 309 23.59 3.69 8.74
C PRO A 309 24.93 3.64 7.96
N ARG A 310 24.93 3.17 6.71
CA ARG A 310 26.10 3.23 5.82
C ARG A 310 26.36 4.64 5.31
N PHE A 311 25.41 5.57 5.48
CA PHE A 311 25.51 6.95 5.04
C PHE A 311 25.47 7.92 6.21
N GLU A 312 26.19 9.04 6.07
CA GLU A 312 26.16 10.14 7.03
C GLU A 312 25.73 11.44 6.34
N GLN A 313 24.83 12.20 6.98
CA GLN A 313 24.44 13.51 6.48
C GLN A 313 25.56 14.52 6.73
N LYS A 314 25.85 15.37 5.74
CA LYS A 314 26.75 16.51 5.89
C LYS A 314 26.05 17.80 5.47
N ASP A 315 26.48 18.93 6.03
CA ASP A 315 26.21 20.23 5.43
C ASP A 315 27.11 20.40 4.19
N ALA A 316 26.78 21.33 3.28
CA ALA A 316 27.36 21.44 1.93
C ALA A 316 28.87 21.84 1.87
N THR A 317 29.63 21.56 2.91
CA THR A 317 31.06 21.85 3.05
C THR A 317 31.89 20.69 2.44
N PRO A 318 33.02 20.94 1.75
CA PRO A 318 33.82 19.89 1.15
C PRO A 318 34.35 18.92 2.21
N ASN A 319 34.04 17.64 2.04
CA ASN A 319 34.52 16.55 2.88
C ASN A 319 35.39 15.63 2.01
N ASP A 320 36.41 14.97 2.59
CA ASP A 320 37.44 14.19 1.87
C ASP A 320 36.94 13.02 0.98
N GLY A 321 35.61 12.87 0.84
CA GLY A 321 34.91 11.79 0.13
C GLY A 321 34.41 10.72 1.10
N GLY A 322 33.30 10.08 0.75
CA GLY A 322 32.70 9.02 1.55
C GLY A 322 31.27 8.72 1.15
N ASN A 323 30.61 7.81 1.88
CA ASN A 323 29.18 7.59 1.75
C ASN A 323 28.44 8.71 2.49
N TYR A 324 28.47 9.91 1.93
CA TYR A 324 27.76 11.07 2.47
C TYR A 324 26.55 11.42 1.62
N PHE A 325 25.58 12.07 2.24
CA PHE A 325 24.46 12.68 1.54
C PHE A 325 24.17 14.09 2.06
N TYR A 326 23.58 14.89 1.17
CA TYR A 326 23.29 16.29 1.38
C TYR A 326 21.81 16.53 1.09
N VAL A 327 21.16 17.39 1.87
CA VAL A 327 19.73 17.66 1.74
C VAL A 327 19.50 19.16 1.67
N GLN A 328 18.61 19.58 0.76
CA GLN A 328 18.11 20.95 0.69
C GLN A 328 16.58 20.98 0.69
N SER A 329 16.04 21.98 1.37
CA SER A 329 14.61 22.31 1.34
C SER A 329 14.39 23.61 0.59
N TYR A 330 13.24 23.70 -0.09
CA TYR A 330 12.85 24.92 -0.79
C TYR A 330 12.14 25.91 0.16
N ASN A 331 12.57 27.17 0.15
CA ASN A 331 11.99 28.24 0.95
C ASN A 331 11.21 29.24 0.07
N GLY A 332 9.90 29.03 -0.02
CA GLY A 332 8.99 29.92 -0.76
C GLY A 332 8.84 31.32 -0.15
N ASP A 333 9.00 31.46 1.17
CA ASP A 333 8.92 32.76 1.86
C ASP A 333 10.15 33.61 1.57
N LYS A 334 11.33 32.99 1.54
CA LYS A 334 12.56 33.65 1.09
C LYS A 334 12.43 34.13 -0.35
N ARG A 335 11.82 33.34 -1.22
CA ARG A 335 11.53 33.76 -2.60
C ARG A 335 10.62 34.98 -2.65
N ALA A 336 9.51 34.95 -1.90
CA ALA A 336 8.53 36.02 -1.86
C ALA A 336 9.08 37.33 -1.26
N SER A 337 9.91 37.21 -0.21
CA SER A 337 10.48 38.36 0.53
C SER A 337 11.69 38.99 -0.17
N SER A 338 12.56 38.18 -0.78
CA SER A 338 13.69 38.68 -1.59
C SER A 338 13.26 39.16 -2.97
N ASN A 339 12.09 38.72 -3.43
CA ASN A 339 11.59 38.92 -4.79
C ASN A 339 12.59 38.44 -5.87
N GLN A 340 13.32 37.36 -5.58
CA GLN A 340 14.28 36.73 -6.50
C GLN A 340 13.81 35.33 -6.85
N SER A 341 13.75 34.99 -8.14
CA SER A 341 13.34 33.67 -8.62
C SER A 341 14.42 32.59 -8.46
N ALA A 342 15.58 32.92 -7.89
CA ALA A 342 16.71 32.04 -7.67
C ALA A 342 17.35 32.27 -6.30
N GLY A 343 17.95 31.21 -5.74
CA GLY A 343 18.66 31.26 -4.46
C GLY A 343 17.78 30.93 -3.26
N ASN A 344 16.68 30.22 -3.48
CA ASN A 344 15.66 29.92 -2.48
C ASN A 344 15.78 28.52 -1.88
N TRP A 345 16.84 27.78 -2.25
CA TRP A 345 17.21 26.52 -1.61
C TRP A 345 18.01 26.76 -0.34
N GLU A 346 17.70 26.00 0.70
CA GLU A 346 18.35 26.07 2.00
C GLU A 346 18.89 24.70 2.39
N VAL A 347 20.14 24.68 2.87
CA VAL A 347 20.76 23.48 3.41
C VAL A 347 19.99 23.04 4.64
N VAL A 348 19.52 21.79 4.64
CA VAL A 348 18.92 21.19 5.84
C VAL A 348 20.07 20.79 6.76
N PRO A 349 20.18 21.37 7.97
CA PRO A 349 21.25 21.03 8.89
C PRO A 349 21.09 19.60 9.41
N VAL A 350 22.16 19.05 9.97
CA VAL A 350 22.07 17.82 10.78
C VAL A 350 21.21 18.13 12.00
N ARG A 351 20.15 17.34 12.20
CA ARG A 351 19.14 17.56 13.26
C ARG A 351 19.18 16.45 14.30
N PRO A 352 18.75 16.71 15.55
CA PRO A 352 18.53 15.66 16.53
C PRO A 352 17.43 14.71 16.06
N ASP A 353 17.48 13.47 16.55
CA ASP A 353 16.61 12.41 16.06
C ASP A 353 15.11 12.68 16.32
N ASN A 354 14.75 13.52 17.28
CA ASN A 354 13.34 13.84 17.57
C ASN A 354 12.67 14.76 16.54
N ILE A 355 13.39 15.26 15.54
CA ILE A 355 12.86 16.13 14.48
C ILE A 355 13.00 15.39 13.13
N PRO A 356 11.95 15.31 12.30
CA PRO A 356 12.06 14.69 10.99
C PRO A 356 13.11 15.41 10.13
N LEU A 357 13.96 14.63 9.48
CA LEU A 357 14.86 15.11 8.44
C LEU A 357 14.07 15.36 7.15
N PHE A 358 13.15 14.45 6.81
CA PHE A 358 12.17 14.62 5.75
C PHE A 358 10.77 14.57 6.34
N GLU A 359 10.09 15.71 6.30
CA GLU A 359 8.69 15.81 6.70
C GLU A 359 7.77 15.15 5.64
N LYS A 360 6.75 14.45 6.13
CA LYS A 360 5.70 13.83 5.33
C LYS A 360 5.10 14.85 4.35
N ASN A 361 4.92 14.40 3.10
CA ASN A 361 4.28 15.13 2.00
C ASN A 361 4.99 16.42 1.57
N LYS A 362 6.21 16.67 2.05
CA LYS A 362 7.06 17.77 1.63
C LYS A 362 8.15 17.26 0.68
N GLY A 363 8.49 18.07 -0.32
CA GLY A 363 9.55 17.74 -1.26
C GLY A 363 10.90 18.36 -0.89
N TYR A 364 11.97 17.69 -1.29
CA TYR A 364 13.35 18.03 -1.00
C TYR A 364 14.25 17.78 -2.20
N LEU A 365 15.44 18.37 -2.17
CA LEU A 365 16.56 17.91 -2.97
C LEU A 365 17.50 17.08 -2.10
N ILE A 366 18.00 16.00 -2.70
CA ILE A 366 19.02 15.15 -2.10
C ILE A 366 20.13 14.89 -3.12
N ALA A 367 21.38 14.87 -2.64
CA ALA A 367 22.53 14.46 -3.42
C ALA A 367 23.37 13.47 -2.61
N LEU A 368 23.92 12.46 -3.28
CA LEU A 368 25.00 11.65 -2.75
C LEU A 368 26.34 12.30 -3.08
N ASP A 369 27.34 12.13 -2.22
CA ASP A 369 28.70 12.58 -2.48
C ASP A 369 29.26 11.97 -3.78
N GLU A 370 30.02 12.77 -4.54
CA GLU A 370 30.59 12.34 -5.83
C GLU A 370 31.43 11.06 -5.69
N LYS A 371 32.11 10.89 -4.56
CA LYS A 371 32.98 9.75 -4.26
C LYS A 371 32.27 8.61 -3.52
N THR A 372 30.94 8.62 -3.41
CA THR A 372 30.19 7.55 -2.74
C THR A 372 30.47 6.19 -3.39
N THR A 373 30.60 5.15 -2.57
CA THR A 373 30.81 3.76 -3.04
C THR A 373 29.50 3.01 -3.20
N ASN A 374 28.43 3.51 -2.56
CA ASN A 374 27.08 2.98 -2.65
C ASN A 374 26.14 4.06 -3.21
N ARG A 375 25.28 3.68 -4.16
CA ARG A 375 24.27 4.56 -4.76
C ARG A 375 22.85 4.25 -4.30
N THR A 376 22.67 3.20 -3.50
CA THR A 376 21.39 2.82 -2.92
C THR A 376 21.33 3.29 -1.48
N LEU A 377 20.37 4.17 -1.19
CA LEU A 377 20.11 4.75 0.13
C LEU A 377 18.69 4.36 0.55
N SER A 378 18.57 3.90 1.80
CA SER A 378 17.30 3.50 2.40
C SER A 378 16.76 4.56 3.36
N PHE A 379 15.44 4.72 3.36
CA PHE A 379 14.72 5.68 4.19
C PHE A 379 13.54 5.00 4.86
N SER A 380 13.56 4.95 6.19
CA SER A 380 12.56 4.25 7.00
C SER A 380 11.74 5.22 7.85
N SER A 381 10.44 4.96 7.93
CA SER A 381 9.61 5.54 8.98
C SER A 381 9.97 4.94 10.34
N ARG A 382 9.53 5.58 11.43
CA ARG A 382 9.53 4.93 12.75
C ARG A 382 8.37 3.93 12.85
N SER A 383 8.55 2.96 13.74
CA SER A 383 7.48 2.04 14.12
C SER A 383 6.33 2.80 14.79
N GLY A 384 5.12 2.59 14.28
CA GLY A 384 3.90 3.23 14.80
C GLY A 384 3.62 4.65 14.28
N ASP A 385 4.53 5.26 13.51
CA ASP A 385 4.34 6.63 12.96
C ASP A 385 3.51 6.64 11.67
N ILE A 386 3.19 5.47 11.10
CA ILE A 386 2.37 5.36 9.90
C ILE A 386 0.89 5.53 10.26
N PRO A 387 0.20 6.52 9.68
CA PRO A 387 -1.19 6.79 10.02
C PRO A 387 -2.15 5.78 9.36
N GLU A 388 -3.34 5.60 9.95
CA GLU A 388 -4.37 4.69 9.44
C GLU A 388 -4.79 4.97 7.99
N ASN A 389 -4.64 6.21 7.52
CA ASN A 389 -4.98 6.63 6.16
C ASN A 389 -3.81 6.50 5.15
N PHE A 390 -2.71 5.87 5.54
CA PHE A 390 -1.57 5.61 4.65
C PHE A 390 -2.00 4.85 3.40
N ALA A 391 -1.49 5.29 2.24
CA ALA A 391 -1.86 4.78 0.91
C ALA A 391 -3.36 4.89 0.53
N ASN A 392 -4.16 5.64 1.31
CA ASN A 392 -5.61 5.78 1.11
C ASN A 392 -6.07 7.24 0.90
N ILE A 393 -5.73 8.16 1.81
CA ILE A 393 -6.09 9.59 1.70
C ILE A 393 -4.83 10.45 1.71
N GLY A 394 -4.74 11.39 0.77
CA GLY A 394 -3.66 12.35 0.66
C GLY A 394 -4.10 13.73 1.14
N VAL A 395 -3.36 14.32 2.08
CA VAL A 395 -3.54 15.73 2.48
C VAL A 395 -2.18 16.40 2.57
N ILE A 396 -1.97 17.45 1.79
CA ILE A 396 -0.72 18.23 1.76
C ILE A 396 -1.05 19.64 2.22
N ALA A 397 -0.55 20.02 3.40
CA ALA A 397 -0.69 21.39 3.89
C ALA A 397 0.25 22.33 3.12
N ILE A 398 -0.30 23.44 2.63
CA ILE A 398 0.45 24.55 2.05
C ILE A 398 0.43 25.68 3.09
N PRO A 399 1.56 25.94 3.77
CA PRO A 399 1.61 26.86 4.90
C PRO A 399 1.35 28.32 4.47
N PRO A 400 1.02 29.20 5.44
CA PRO A 400 0.92 30.62 5.19
C PRO A 400 2.26 31.17 4.70
N SER A 401 2.21 31.95 3.62
CA SER A 401 3.36 32.71 3.15
C SER A 401 3.21 34.20 3.45
N SER A 402 4.34 34.91 3.52
CA SER A 402 4.39 36.36 3.77
C SER A 402 3.53 37.16 2.79
N ASN A 403 2.75 38.13 3.27
CA ASN A 403 1.73 38.87 2.51
C ASN A 403 2.10 39.21 1.04
N VAL A 404 1.15 38.96 0.13
CA VAL A 404 1.23 39.40 -1.27
C VAL A 404 1.32 40.92 -1.32
N THR A 405 2.31 41.42 -2.06
CA THR A 405 2.40 42.82 -2.45
C THR A 405 2.33 42.91 -3.98
N PRO A 406 1.93 44.06 -4.56
CA PRO A 406 1.93 44.23 -6.02
C PRO A 406 3.30 43.95 -6.67
N GLY A 407 4.41 44.09 -5.93
CA GLY A 407 5.76 43.90 -6.44
C GLY A 407 6.31 42.46 -6.40
N ASN A 408 5.65 41.52 -5.70
CA ASN A 408 6.18 40.15 -5.52
C ASN A 408 5.24 39.02 -5.98
N GLN A 409 4.17 39.35 -6.72
CA GLN A 409 3.13 38.39 -7.14
C GLN A 409 3.67 37.17 -7.90
N GLU A 410 4.73 37.34 -8.68
CA GLU A 410 5.36 36.25 -9.43
C GLU A 410 6.13 35.26 -8.55
N ASN A 411 6.72 35.79 -7.47
CA ASN A 411 7.61 35.07 -6.55
C ASN A 411 6.90 34.59 -5.28
N TYR A 412 5.66 35.03 -5.07
CA TYR A 412 4.83 34.59 -3.97
C TYR A 412 4.17 33.22 -4.24
N GLY A 413 3.96 32.45 -3.17
CA GLY A 413 3.09 31.28 -3.18
C GLY A 413 3.70 29.98 -3.68
N TRP A 414 5.01 29.95 -3.95
CA TRP A 414 5.69 28.75 -4.42
C TRP A 414 5.95 27.77 -3.27
N TYR A 415 5.50 26.53 -3.44
CA TYR A 415 5.72 25.48 -2.46
C TYR A 415 6.11 24.17 -3.14
N LEU A 416 7.04 23.43 -2.54
CA LEU A 416 7.51 22.14 -3.03
C LEU A 416 6.80 21.00 -2.28
N CYS A 417 5.78 20.44 -2.92
CA CYS A 417 5.00 19.33 -2.43
C CYS A 417 5.70 17.99 -2.69
N GLY A 418 5.39 17.00 -1.87
CA GLY A 418 5.69 15.59 -2.10
C GLY A 418 4.44 14.81 -2.48
N ASN A 419 4.57 13.79 -3.33
CA ASN A 419 3.48 12.85 -3.59
C ASN A 419 3.08 12.17 -2.27
N PRO A 420 1.81 12.28 -1.83
CA PRO A 420 1.36 11.78 -0.54
C PRO A 420 1.09 10.28 -0.52
N PHE A 421 1.37 9.57 -1.62
CA PHE A 421 1.15 8.14 -1.75
C PHE A 421 2.41 7.37 -2.14
N PRO A 422 2.54 6.10 -1.69
CA PRO A 422 3.48 5.14 -2.25
C PRO A 422 3.00 4.55 -3.60
N SER A 423 2.16 5.28 -4.34
CA SER A 423 1.67 4.95 -5.67
C SER A 423 1.63 6.19 -6.57
N PRO A 424 1.46 6.03 -7.89
CA PRO A 424 1.27 7.18 -8.78
C PRO A 424 0.04 8.01 -8.38
N LEU A 425 0.21 9.33 -8.31
CA LEU A 425 -0.86 10.30 -8.05
C LEU A 425 -1.36 10.87 -9.38
N VAL A 426 -2.59 10.54 -9.78
CA VAL A 426 -3.21 11.13 -10.96
C VAL A 426 -3.67 12.54 -10.62
N LEU A 427 -3.29 13.54 -11.43
CA LEU A 427 -3.50 14.94 -11.07
C LEU A 427 -4.98 15.29 -10.91
N SER A 428 -5.84 14.74 -11.78
CA SER A 428 -7.29 14.92 -11.72
C SER A 428 -7.97 14.29 -10.51
N GLN A 429 -7.24 13.55 -9.66
CA GLN A 429 -7.74 13.07 -8.37
C GLN A 429 -7.57 14.11 -7.25
N ILE A 430 -6.77 15.15 -7.46
CA ILE A 430 -6.63 16.25 -6.50
C ILE A 430 -7.91 17.09 -6.59
N GLU A 431 -8.53 17.35 -5.44
CA GLU A 431 -9.74 18.17 -5.37
C GLU A 431 -9.50 19.56 -5.96
N GLU A 432 -10.51 20.10 -6.66
CA GLU A 432 -10.44 21.46 -7.19
C GLU A 432 -10.20 22.45 -6.05
N ASN A 433 -9.18 23.28 -6.21
CA ASN A 433 -8.78 24.26 -5.21
C ASN A 433 -8.55 25.62 -5.88
N THR A 434 -9.48 26.54 -5.66
CA THR A 434 -9.49 27.89 -6.26
C THR A 434 -8.37 28.79 -5.76
N VAL A 435 -7.66 28.39 -4.69
CA VAL A 435 -6.50 29.12 -4.16
C VAL A 435 -5.26 28.87 -5.00
N LEU A 436 -5.20 27.74 -5.71
CA LEU A 436 -4.10 27.39 -6.61
C LEU A 436 -4.31 28.02 -7.99
N ASP A 437 -3.23 28.15 -8.76
CA ASP A 437 -3.32 28.58 -10.16
C ASP A 437 -3.78 27.47 -11.14
N GLY A 438 -4.15 26.30 -10.62
CA GLY A 438 -4.65 25.17 -11.40
C GLY A 438 -3.58 24.28 -12.02
N ASN A 439 -2.29 24.49 -11.70
CA ASN A 439 -1.19 23.74 -12.29
C ASN A 439 -0.21 23.18 -11.25
N ILE A 440 0.58 22.21 -11.71
CA ILE A 440 1.82 21.79 -11.08
C ILE A 440 3.00 22.06 -12.01
N TYR A 441 4.19 22.20 -11.43
CA TYR A 441 5.43 22.41 -12.15
C TYR A 441 6.43 21.33 -11.78
N VAL A 442 6.91 20.60 -12.78
CA VAL A 442 7.77 19.44 -12.61
C VAL A 442 9.05 19.61 -13.41
N TYR A 443 10.19 19.35 -12.78
CA TYR A 443 11.48 19.41 -13.46
C TYR A 443 11.63 18.25 -14.47
N ASN A 444 12.05 18.56 -15.69
CA ASN A 444 12.14 17.60 -16.81
C ASN A 444 13.57 17.33 -17.29
N GLY A 445 14.59 17.70 -16.50
CA GLY A 445 16.00 17.56 -16.85
C GLY A 445 16.65 18.77 -17.52
N SER A 446 15.85 19.71 -18.06
CA SER A 446 16.36 20.97 -18.63
C SER A 446 15.72 22.22 -18.03
N GLY A 447 14.52 22.09 -17.48
CA GLY A 447 13.79 23.16 -16.81
C GLY A 447 12.50 22.62 -16.19
N TYR A 448 11.52 23.50 -15.98
CA TYR A 448 10.21 23.10 -15.45
C TYR A 448 9.17 23.05 -16.54
N LYS A 449 8.38 21.98 -16.52
CA LYS A 449 7.21 21.81 -17.38
C LYS A 449 5.94 21.89 -16.55
N THR A 450 4.96 22.61 -17.08
CA THR A 450 3.65 22.82 -16.46
C THR A 450 2.69 21.70 -16.85
N TYR A 451 1.94 21.20 -15.86
CA TYR A 451 0.86 20.24 -16.05
C TYR A 451 -0.38 20.74 -15.32
N SER A 452 -1.54 20.70 -15.98
CA SER A 452 -2.81 21.09 -15.35
C SER A 452 -3.24 20.05 -14.32
N LEU A 453 -3.76 20.50 -13.18
CA LEU A 453 -4.38 19.64 -12.17
C LEU A 453 -5.57 18.85 -12.72
N ASN A 454 -6.27 19.38 -13.73
CA ASN A 454 -7.40 18.69 -14.36
C ASN A 454 -6.99 17.64 -15.42
N SER A 455 -5.69 17.37 -15.56
CA SER A 455 -5.17 16.43 -16.54
C SER A 455 -5.07 15.01 -15.99
N ASN A 456 -5.10 14.02 -16.89
CA ASN A 456 -4.92 12.61 -16.53
C ASN A 456 -3.43 12.19 -16.55
N TYR A 457 -2.51 13.12 -16.34
CA TYR A 457 -1.12 12.76 -16.07
C TYR A 457 -0.99 12.27 -14.62
N ALA A 458 0.02 11.44 -14.34
CA ALA A 458 0.30 10.98 -12.99
C ALA A 458 1.73 11.30 -12.55
N LEU A 459 1.89 11.77 -11.32
CA LEU A 459 3.17 11.87 -10.65
C LEU A 459 3.58 10.49 -10.15
N PRO A 460 4.83 10.03 -10.36
CA PRO A 460 5.32 8.79 -9.75
C PRO A 460 5.32 8.87 -8.22
N PRO A 461 5.33 7.73 -7.49
CA PRO A 461 5.49 7.75 -6.04
C PRO A 461 6.83 8.37 -5.62
N PHE A 462 6.90 8.92 -4.40
CA PHE A 462 8.11 9.51 -3.81
C PHE A 462 8.69 10.72 -4.57
N THR A 463 7.92 11.30 -5.49
CA THR A 463 8.36 12.46 -6.29
C THR A 463 7.89 13.77 -5.70
N ALA A 464 8.73 14.80 -5.85
CA ALA A 464 8.38 16.17 -5.48
C ALA A 464 7.94 16.98 -6.71
N PHE A 465 7.06 17.95 -6.48
CA PHE A 465 6.51 18.83 -7.52
C PHE A 465 6.17 20.19 -6.91
N PHE A 466 6.26 21.24 -7.73
CA PHE A 466 5.90 22.58 -7.28
C PHE A 466 4.44 22.88 -7.55
N VAL A 467 3.85 23.66 -6.64
CA VAL A 467 2.56 24.33 -6.80
C VAL A 467 2.72 25.81 -6.52
N LYS A 468 1.77 26.62 -7.00
CA LYS A 468 1.65 28.03 -6.67
C LYS A 468 0.29 28.32 -6.05
N ALA A 469 0.27 28.87 -4.85
CA ALA A 469 -0.93 29.17 -4.09
C ALA A 469 -1.04 30.68 -3.79
N SER A 470 -2.25 31.23 -3.89
CA SER A 470 -2.53 32.64 -3.56
C SER A 470 -2.70 32.89 -2.05
N SER A 471 -2.95 31.85 -1.26
CA SER A 471 -3.12 31.92 0.19
C SER A 471 -2.87 30.52 0.81
N PRO A 472 -2.78 30.38 2.16
CA PRO A 472 -2.62 29.07 2.79
C PRO A 472 -3.80 28.15 2.45
N THR A 473 -3.51 26.89 2.13
CA THR A 473 -4.54 25.93 1.71
C THR A 473 -4.06 24.48 1.86
N GLU A 474 -4.87 23.51 1.46
CA GLU A 474 -4.52 22.09 1.44
C GLU A 474 -4.76 21.48 0.06
N LEU A 475 -3.88 20.58 -0.38
CA LEU A 475 -4.14 19.66 -1.49
C LEU A 475 -4.75 18.39 -0.92
N ARG A 476 -5.98 18.07 -1.32
CA ARG A 476 -6.71 16.90 -0.84
C ARG A 476 -6.90 15.91 -1.96
N VAL A 477 -6.67 14.64 -1.65
CA VAL A 477 -6.90 13.51 -2.55
C VAL A 477 -7.73 12.47 -1.79
N PRO A 478 -9.02 12.32 -2.10
CA PRO A 478 -9.91 11.43 -1.36
C PRO A 478 -9.70 9.96 -1.74
N SER A 479 -10.09 9.05 -0.84
CA SER A 479 -9.94 7.59 -1.00
C SER A 479 -10.68 7.01 -2.20
N ASN A 480 -11.77 7.66 -2.61
CA ASN A 480 -12.73 7.16 -3.61
C ASN A 480 -12.72 8.02 -4.88
N SER A 481 -11.60 8.68 -5.20
CA SER A 481 -11.49 9.39 -6.47
C SER A 481 -11.81 8.41 -7.60
N PRO A 482 -12.76 8.74 -8.50
CA PRO A 482 -13.19 7.83 -9.56
C PRO A 482 -11.98 7.30 -10.31
N SER A 483 -12.00 6.01 -10.67
CA SER A 483 -10.88 5.31 -11.28
C SER A 483 -10.42 6.04 -12.54
N THR A 484 -9.49 6.96 -12.38
CA THR A 484 -9.01 7.80 -13.48
C THR A 484 -7.75 7.15 -13.96
N LYS A 485 -7.84 6.44 -15.09
CA LYS A 485 -6.64 5.85 -15.69
C LYS A 485 -5.74 6.99 -16.12
N ALA A 486 -4.52 6.99 -15.59
CA ALA A 486 -3.48 7.89 -16.07
C ALA A 486 -3.25 7.65 -17.57
N ILE A 487 -3.18 8.71 -18.35
CA ILE A 487 -2.79 8.63 -19.77
C ILE A 487 -1.27 8.40 -19.87
N ASN A 488 -0.49 9.01 -18.96
CA ASN A 488 0.96 8.85 -18.87
C ASN A 488 1.49 9.20 -17.47
N ILE A 489 2.55 8.52 -17.06
CA ILE A 489 3.34 8.88 -15.88
C ILE A 489 4.34 9.98 -16.27
N ILE A 490 4.41 11.04 -15.48
CA ILE A 490 5.34 12.15 -15.66
C ILE A 490 6.76 11.66 -15.33
N PRO A 491 7.75 11.82 -16.23
CA PRO A 491 9.14 11.52 -15.93
C PRO A 491 9.73 12.54 -14.94
N THR A 492 10.32 12.08 -13.84
CA THR A 492 10.81 12.95 -12.74
C THR A 492 12.22 12.65 -12.23
N ASN A 493 12.81 11.50 -12.58
CA ASN A 493 14.09 11.05 -12.03
C ASN A 493 15.31 11.68 -12.72
N PHE A 494 15.21 12.96 -13.11
CA PHE A 494 16.30 13.65 -13.79
C PHE A 494 17.24 14.32 -12.79
N PRO A 495 18.57 14.18 -12.95
CA PRO A 495 19.52 14.94 -12.16
C PRO A 495 19.41 16.44 -12.46
N ILE A 496 19.53 17.27 -11.43
CA ILE A 496 19.61 18.73 -11.56
C ILE A 496 21.06 19.13 -11.83
N SER A 497 21.27 19.99 -12.82
CA SER A 497 22.58 20.53 -13.18
C SER A 497 23.16 21.43 -12.08
N LYS A 498 24.45 21.81 -12.19
CA LYS A 498 25.19 22.58 -11.16
C LYS A 498 24.52 23.90 -10.75
N SER A 499 23.67 24.48 -11.58
CA SER A 499 22.74 25.53 -11.17
C SER A 499 21.43 24.86 -10.78
N ILE A 500 21.07 24.89 -9.50
CA ILE A 500 19.80 24.34 -9.03
C ILE A 500 18.67 25.20 -9.59
N THR A 501 18.12 24.75 -10.72
CA THR A 501 17.08 25.49 -11.45
C THR A 501 15.82 25.58 -10.61
N GLU A 502 15.24 26.76 -10.53
CA GLU A 502 13.95 27.02 -9.85
C GLU A 502 12.86 27.31 -10.89
N PRO A 503 11.57 27.03 -10.58
CA PRO A 503 10.50 27.29 -11.52
C PRO A 503 10.39 28.79 -11.78
N HIS A 504 10.54 29.18 -13.05
CA HIS A 504 10.45 30.57 -13.48
C HIS A 504 9.04 30.88 -14.01
N PRO A 505 8.48 32.07 -13.71
CA PRO A 505 7.14 32.49 -14.15
C PRO A 505 6.90 32.62 -15.67
N ASP A 506 7.84 32.28 -16.56
CA ASP A 506 7.85 32.89 -17.91
C ASP A 506 6.87 32.28 -18.95
N LYS A 507 6.05 33.18 -19.52
CA LYS A 507 5.23 33.15 -20.76
C LYS A 507 4.04 32.18 -20.93
N GLN A 508 3.60 31.45 -19.91
CA GLN A 508 2.25 30.88 -19.90
C GLN A 508 1.53 31.24 -18.60
N SER A 509 1.09 32.50 -18.51
CA SER A 509 -0.02 32.97 -17.67
C SER A 509 0.01 32.49 -16.20
N THR A 510 0.89 33.07 -15.39
CA THR A 510 0.70 33.13 -13.93
C THR A 510 -0.14 34.36 -13.53
N GLU A 511 -1.13 34.73 -14.34
CA GLU A 511 -2.21 35.60 -13.87
C GLU A 511 -3.04 34.78 -12.87
N ILE A 512 -2.76 34.95 -11.59
CA ILE A 512 -3.74 34.68 -10.53
C ILE A 512 -4.91 35.62 -10.82
N LYS A 513 -5.88 35.16 -11.62
CA LYS A 513 -7.09 35.93 -11.90
C LYS A 513 -7.98 35.89 -10.65
N PRO A 514 -8.52 37.04 -10.23
CA PRO A 514 -9.52 37.06 -9.17
C PRO A 514 -10.74 36.21 -9.58
N PRO A 515 -11.46 35.63 -8.60
CA PRO A 515 -12.50 34.65 -8.85
C PRO A 515 -13.67 35.34 -9.52
N ASN A 516 -13.74 35.24 -10.84
CA ASN A 516 -14.93 35.26 -11.70
C ASN A 516 -14.49 35.59 -13.13
N THR A 517 -14.22 34.57 -13.92
CA THR A 517 -14.46 34.56 -15.38
C THR A 517 -14.25 33.12 -15.85
N GLU A 518 -15.33 32.37 -16.03
CA GLU A 518 -15.23 31.10 -16.72
C GLU A 518 -14.60 31.33 -18.11
N ASN A 519 -13.59 30.53 -18.46
CA ASN A 519 -12.88 30.70 -19.72
C ASN A 519 -13.83 30.54 -20.93
N PHE A 520 -13.70 31.44 -21.91
CA PHE A 520 -14.38 31.33 -23.20
C PHE A 520 -14.04 30.00 -23.87
N HIS A 521 -15.06 29.23 -24.24
CA HIS A 521 -14.88 27.95 -24.92
C HIS A 521 -15.94 27.76 -26.02
N PHE A 522 -15.60 26.97 -27.03
CA PHE A 522 -16.51 26.63 -28.11
C PHE A 522 -16.45 25.14 -28.45
N PHE A 523 -17.54 24.61 -28.99
CA PHE A 523 -17.61 23.27 -29.56
C PHE A 523 -18.64 23.25 -30.69
N ILE A 524 -18.56 22.23 -31.56
CA ILE A 524 -19.50 22.03 -32.65
C ILE A 524 -20.32 20.78 -32.34
N LYS A 525 -21.64 20.90 -32.39
CA LYS A 525 -22.57 19.79 -32.18
C LYS A 525 -23.79 19.99 -33.07
N ASP A 526 -24.28 18.92 -33.70
CA ASP A 526 -25.52 18.91 -34.50
C ASP A 526 -25.56 19.99 -35.62
N GLY A 527 -24.42 20.25 -36.27
CA GLY A 527 -24.30 21.28 -37.32
C GLY A 527 -24.36 22.72 -36.79
N GLN A 528 -24.18 22.92 -35.49
CA GLN A 528 -24.21 24.23 -34.83
C GLN A 528 -22.90 24.50 -34.09
N LEU A 529 -22.44 25.75 -34.16
CA LEU A 529 -21.33 26.25 -33.36
C LEU A 529 -21.87 26.77 -32.03
N HIS A 530 -21.53 26.09 -30.94
CA HIS A 530 -21.84 26.51 -29.59
C HIS A 530 -20.68 27.35 -29.05
N LEU A 531 -20.97 28.59 -28.69
CA LEU A 531 -20.05 29.52 -28.04
C LEU A 531 -20.52 29.69 -26.60
N LYS A 532 -19.62 29.51 -25.64
CA LYS A 532 -19.89 29.69 -24.21
C LYS A 532 -18.90 30.67 -23.60
N ASN A 533 -19.40 31.44 -22.64
CA ASN A 533 -18.61 32.42 -21.88
C ASN A 533 -17.93 33.46 -22.77
N ILE A 534 -18.65 33.95 -23.80
CA ILE A 534 -18.22 35.07 -24.66
C ILE A 534 -18.01 36.28 -23.74
N PRO A 535 -16.77 36.80 -23.62
CA PRO A 535 -16.45 37.82 -22.64
C PRO A 535 -17.11 39.16 -23.00
N GLU A 536 -17.19 39.49 -24.29
CA GLU A 536 -17.70 40.74 -24.83
C GLU A 536 -18.27 40.56 -26.25
N ALA A 537 -19.14 41.47 -26.69
CA ALA A 537 -19.72 41.42 -28.03
C ALA A 537 -18.64 41.54 -29.14
N GLY A 538 -18.89 40.88 -30.27
CA GLY A 538 -17.92 40.80 -31.36
C GLY A 538 -18.49 40.16 -32.62
N TYR A 539 -17.65 39.48 -33.38
CA TYR A 539 -18.06 38.66 -34.52
C TYR A 539 -17.17 37.44 -34.70
N ILE A 540 -17.73 36.43 -35.34
CA ILE A 540 -16.99 35.27 -35.85
C ILE A 540 -16.90 35.34 -37.37
N LYS A 541 -15.85 34.75 -37.92
CA LYS A 541 -15.66 34.49 -39.35
C LYS A 541 -15.19 33.06 -39.56
N VAL A 542 -15.74 32.36 -40.54
CA VAL A 542 -15.30 31.01 -40.93
C VAL A 542 -14.74 31.10 -42.34
N PHE A 543 -13.49 30.67 -42.54
CA PHE A 543 -12.81 30.67 -43.83
C PHE A 543 -12.58 29.24 -44.31
N ASN A 544 -12.73 28.99 -45.61
CA ASN A 544 -12.26 27.75 -46.21
C ASN A 544 -10.72 27.74 -46.32
N THR A 545 -10.14 26.60 -46.69
CA THR A 545 -8.69 26.43 -46.83
C THR A 545 -8.06 27.28 -47.93
N MET A 546 -8.87 27.82 -48.86
CA MET A 546 -8.42 28.76 -49.90
C MET A 546 -8.51 30.23 -49.46
N GLY A 547 -8.95 30.50 -48.22
CA GLY A 547 -9.02 31.85 -47.64
C GLY A 547 -10.32 32.61 -47.94
N TYR A 548 -11.33 31.98 -48.56
CA TYR A 548 -12.63 32.61 -48.76
C TYR A 548 -13.47 32.57 -47.49
N CYS A 549 -14.08 33.70 -47.12
CA CYS A 549 -14.98 33.82 -45.96
C CYS A 549 -16.35 33.21 -46.30
N MET A 550 -16.68 32.10 -45.64
CA MET A 550 -17.90 31.32 -45.87
C MET A 550 -19.05 31.73 -44.94
N LEU A 551 -18.73 32.24 -43.74
CA LEU A 551 -19.72 32.68 -42.75
C LEU A 551 -19.16 33.83 -41.93
N GLN A 552 -19.96 34.87 -41.72
CA GLN A 552 -19.68 35.92 -40.75
C GLN A 552 -20.93 36.21 -39.92
N LYS A 553 -20.81 36.17 -38.59
CA LYS A 553 -21.93 36.42 -37.67
C LYS A 553 -21.49 37.25 -36.48
N ARG A 554 -22.35 38.18 -36.06
CA ARG A 554 -22.14 38.94 -34.81
C ARG A 554 -22.44 38.06 -33.61
N ILE A 555 -21.65 38.20 -32.57
CA ILE A 555 -21.79 37.49 -31.31
C ILE A 555 -22.00 38.47 -30.15
N ARG A 556 -22.77 38.08 -29.14
CA ARG A 556 -23.04 38.87 -27.93
C ARG A 556 -22.34 38.22 -26.73
N GLN A 557 -22.11 39.01 -25.68
CA GLN A 557 -21.60 38.51 -24.40
C GLN A 557 -22.50 37.37 -23.86
N GLY A 558 -21.89 36.37 -23.23
CA GLY A 558 -22.59 35.19 -22.69
C GLY A 558 -22.47 33.96 -23.58
N SER A 559 -23.54 33.17 -23.73
CA SER A 559 -23.56 31.96 -24.56
C SER A 559 -24.43 32.14 -25.80
N GLN A 560 -23.98 31.61 -26.94
CA GLN A 560 -24.70 31.74 -28.20
C GLN A 560 -24.53 30.50 -29.06
N MET A 561 -25.59 30.12 -29.76
CA MET A 561 -25.58 29.04 -30.75
C MET A 561 -25.71 29.64 -32.15
N ILE A 562 -24.87 29.20 -33.07
CA ILE A 562 -24.84 29.71 -34.44
C ILE A 562 -25.00 28.52 -35.40
N PRO A 563 -26.09 28.47 -36.19
CA PRO A 563 -26.25 27.42 -37.18
C PRO A 563 -25.20 27.56 -38.29
N ILE A 564 -24.58 26.44 -38.65
CA ILE A 564 -23.56 26.38 -39.69
C ILE A 564 -24.21 25.81 -40.95
N THR A 565 -24.39 26.65 -41.96
CA THR A 565 -25.01 26.27 -43.25
C THR A 565 -23.96 26.01 -44.34
N ILE A 566 -22.73 25.66 -43.95
CA ILE A 566 -21.59 25.47 -44.84
C ILE A 566 -21.35 23.96 -45.02
N LEU A 567 -20.93 23.54 -46.21
CA LEU A 567 -20.60 22.14 -46.51
C LEU A 567 -19.53 21.57 -45.57
N SER A 568 -19.60 20.27 -45.29
CA SER A 568 -18.63 19.54 -44.47
C SER A 568 -17.21 19.71 -45.00
N GLY A 569 -16.22 19.86 -44.10
CA GLY A 569 -14.83 20.09 -44.50
C GLY A 569 -13.97 20.73 -43.42
N ILE A 570 -12.72 21.07 -43.79
CA ILE A 570 -11.77 21.75 -42.90
C ILE A 570 -11.87 23.26 -43.09
N TYR A 571 -12.00 23.99 -41.99
CA TYR A 571 -12.15 25.45 -42.00
C TYR A 571 -11.27 26.11 -40.93
N ILE A 572 -11.07 27.42 -41.09
CA ILE A 572 -10.44 28.29 -40.11
C ILE A 572 -11.52 29.17 -39.47
N LEU A 573 -11.80 28.95 -38.19
CA LEU A 573 -12.69 29.79 -37.39
C LEU A 573 -11.88 30.93 -36.77
N GLN A 574 -12.24 32.17 -37.07
CA GLN A 574 -11.73 33.37 -36.42
C GLN A 574 -12.81 33.96 -35.52
N ILE A 575 -12.42 34.35 -34.31
CA ILE A 575 -13.29 34.96 -33.33
C ILE A 575 -12.67 36.29 -32.93
N HIS A 576 -13.39 37.38 -33.15
CA HIS A 576 -12.95 38.74 -32.88
C HIS A 576 -13.93 39.43 -31.92
N SER A 577 -13.41 39.88 -30.79
CA SER A 577 -14.04 40.84 -29.88
C SER A 577 -12.99 41.88 -29.49
N ALA A 578 -13.37 42.93 -28.75
CA ALA A 578 -12.48 44.07 -28.48
C ALA A 578 -11.14 43.65 -27.84
N ASN A 579 -11.17 42.68 -26.92
CA ASN A 579 -9.99 42.21 -26.18
C ASN A 579 -9.64 40.73 -26.44
N TYR A 580 -10.30 40.06 -27.39
CA TYR A 580 -10.05 38.65 -27.70
C TYR A 580 -10.09 38.38 -29.20
N GLN A 581 -8.94 37.96 -29.73
CA GLN A 581 -8.74 37.60 -31.13
C GLN A 581 -8.00 36.26 -31.22
N LYS A 582 -8.72 35.19 -31.57
CA LYS A 582 -8.12 33.85 -31.77
C LYS A 582 -8.58 33.20 -33.07
N ARG A 583 -7.75 32.29 -33.55
CA ARG A 583 -7.98 31.49 -34.76
C ARG A 583 -7.86 30.01 -34.42
N TYR A 584 -8.78 29.21 -34.93
CA TYR A 584 -8.85 27.78 -34.70
C TYR A 584 -9.01 27.04 -36.01
N LYS A 585 -8.31 25.92 -36.16
CA LYS A 585 -8.62 24.94 -37.20
C LYS A 585 -9.78 24.08 -36.71
N VAL A 586 -10.86 24.02 -37.47
CA VAL A 586 -12.05 23.25 -37.12
C VAL A 586 -12.43 22.33 -38.27
N VAL A 587 -13.03 21.19 -37.93
CA VAL A 587 -13.64 20.27 -38.89
C VAL A 587 -15.14 20.42 -38.72
N LEU A 588 -15.83 20.81 -39.80
CA LEU A 588 -17.28 20.85 -39.84
C LEU A 588 -17.78 19.50 -40.38
N PRO A 589 -18.60 18.76 -39.60
CA PRO A 589 -19.14 17.47 -40.01
C PRO A 589 -20.12 17.57 -41.17
#